data_AF-A0A7C7JNP9-F1
#
_entry.id   AF-A0A7C7JNP9-F1
#
_cell.length_a   1.000
_cell.length_b   1.000
_cell.length_c   1.000
_cell.angle_alpha   90.00
_cell.angle_beta   90.00
_cell.angle_gamma   90.00
#
_symmetry.space_group_name_H-M   'P 1'
#
loop_
_entity.id
_entity.type
_entity.pdbx_description
1 polymer ?
#
loop_
_entity_poly.entity_id
_entity_poly.type
_entity_poly.pdbx_seq_one_letter_code
_entity_poly.pdbx_strand_id
1 'polypeptide(L)' 'LESHIHCHIVPRWNGDTNFMPVLSGTKVISQHFLELYDKIKPNLDRVIEEMKLPKGER' A
#
# COMPACT_ATOMS: atom_id res chain seq x y z
N LEU A 1 22.48 -14.06 2.01
CA LEU A 1 21.94 -12.69 1.86
C LEU A 1 20.41 -12.79 1.99
N GLU A 2 19.91 -13.10 3.18
CA GLU A 2 18.47 -13.30 3.47
C GLU A 2 18.15 -12.86 4.91
N SER A 3 18.61 -11.67 5.31
CA SER A 3 18.42 -11.19 6.69
C SER A 3 17.24 -10.23 6.85
N HIS A 4 16.41 -10.03 5.82
CA HIS A 4 15.27 -9.11 5.87
C HIS A 4 14.02 -9.72 5.25
N ILE A 5 12.94 -9.78 6.03
CA ILE A 5 11.63 -10.20 5.57
C ILE A 5 10.94 -9.00 4.93
N HIS A 6 10.52 -9.12 3.67
CA HIS A 6 9.69 -8.14 2.99
C HIS A 6 8.28 -8.70 2.78
N CYS A 7 7.25 -7.91 3.10
CA CYS A 7 5.86 -8.26 2.85
C CYS A 7 5.26 -7.25 1.87
N HIS A 8 4.68 -7.73 0.78
CA HIS A 8 4.02 -6.90 -0.21
C HIS A 8 2.52 -6.82 0.08
N ILE A 9 2.04 -5.62 0.39
CA ILE A 9 0.60 -5.34 0.48
C ILE A 9 0.22 -4.60 -0.80
N VAL A 10 -0.48 -5.30 -1.70
CA VAL A 10 -0.90 -4.77 -3.00
C VAL A 10 -2.43 -4.77 -3.05
N PRO A 11 -3.09 -3.60 -2.90
CA PRO A 11 -4.54 -3.54 -3.01
C PRO A 11 -4.97 -3.89 -4.45
N ARG A 12 -6.03 -4.68 -4.56
CA ARG A 12 -6.59 -5.14 -5.84
C ARG A 12 -8.02 -4.67 -6.00
N TRP A 13 -8.39 -4.29 -7.21
CA TRP A 13 -9.76 -3.90 -7.58
C TRP A 13 -10.22 -4.61 -8.84
N ASN A 14 -11.53 -4.71 -9.02
CA ASN A 14 -12.09 -5.28 -10.24
C ASN A 14 -11.66 -4.42 -11.45
N GLY A 15 -11.01 -5.04 -12.43
CA GLY A 15 -10.50 -4.36 -13.63
C GLY A 15 -9.14 -3.66 -13.46
N ASP A 16 -8.41 -3.88 -12.35
CA ASP A 16 -7.08 -3.29 -12.15
C ASP A 16 -5.97 -3.90 -13.03
N THR A 17 -6.25 -5.06 -13.63
CA THR A 17 -5.51 -5.64 -14.74
C THR A 17 -6.27 -5.36 -16.03
N ASN A 18 -5.70 -4.48 -16.87
CA ASN A 18 -6.24 -4.18 -18.19
C ASN A 18 -5.31 -4.74 -19.29
N PHE A 19 -5.76 -4.65 -20.54
CA PHE A 19 -5.02 -5.17 -21.70
C PHE A 19 -3.81 -4.31 -22.10
N MET A 20 -3.68 -3.08 -21.58
CA MET A 20 -2.67 -2.13 -22.03
C MET A 20 -1.23 -2.62 -21.78
N PRO A 21 -0.85 -3.15 -20.60
CA PRO A 21 0.47 -3.73 -20.40
C PRO A 21 0.82 -4.84 -21.41
N VAL A 22 -0.18 -5.58 -21.88
CA VAL A 22 0.02 -6.70 -22.82
C VAL A 22 0.21 -6.20 -24.25
N LEU A 23 -0.58 -5.23 -24.69
CA LEU A 23 -0.54 -4.74 -26.08
C LEU A 23 0.51 -3.63 -26.31
N SER A 24 0.74 -2.77 -25.33
CA SER A 24 1.60 -1.58 -25.47
C SER A 24 2.80 -1.56 -24.52
N GLY A 25 3.00 -2.62 -23.72
CA GLY A 25 4.08 -2.67 -22.72
C GLY A 25 3.98 -1.61 -21.63
N THR A 26 2.88 -0.85 -21.59
CA THR A 26 2.72 0.31 -20.72
C THR A 26 1.67 0.03 -19.66
N LYS A 27 2.04 0.18 -18.39
CA LYS A 27 1.11 0.13 -17.27
C LYS A 27 0.73 1.53 -16.83
N VAL A 28 -0.55 1.85 -16.95
CA VAL A 28 -1.08 3.12 -16.45
C VAL A 28 -1.17 3.06 -14.92
N ILE A 29 -0.56 4.04 -14.26
CA ILE A 29 -0.68 4.24 -12.81
C ILE A 29 -1.54 5.48 -12.61
N SER A 30 -2.74 5.31 -12.07
CA SER A 30 -3.75 6.37 -11.98
C SER A 30 -3.46 7.44 -10.91
N GLN A 31 -2.41 7.28 -10.11
CA GLN A 31 -2.10 8.18 -9.00
C GLN A 31 -0.60 8.41 -8.84
N HIS A 32 -0.22 9.64 -8.52
CA HIS A 32 1.17 10.00 -8.24
C HIS A 32 1.64 9.45 -6.89
N PHE A 33 2.85 8.89 -6.83
CA PHE A 33 3.36 8.19 -5.64
C PHE A 33 3.49 9.08 -4.41
N LEU A 34 3.98 10.32 -4.56
CA LEU A 34 4.13 11.24 -3.43
C LEU A 34 2.77 11.65 -2.86
N GLU A 35 1.77 11.87 -3.72
CA GLU A 35 0.43 12.22 -3.29
C GLU A 35 -0.23 11.05 -2.55
N LEU A 36 -0.01 9.82 -3.02
CA LEU A 36 -0.46 8.62 -2.33
C LEU A 36 0.23 8.45 -0.96
N TYR A 37 1.55 8.70 -0.90
CA TYR A 37 2.31 8.65 0.34
C TYR A 37 1.76 9.63 1.38
N ASP A 38 1.56 10.89 0.98
CA ASP A 38 1.05 11.94 1.87
C ASP A 38 -0.34 11.62 2.42
N LYS A 39 -1.17 10.89 1.65
CA LYS A 39 -2.49 10.42 2.08
C LYS A 39 -2.43 9.22 3.03
N ILE A 40 -1.54 8.26 2.76
CA ILE A 40 -1.46 7.01 3.54
C ILE A 40 -0.69 7.20 4.85
N LYS A 41 0.44 7.92 4.83
CA LYS A 41 1.38 8.00 5.96
C LYS A 41 0.71 8.42 7.28
N PRO A 42 -0.12 9.48 7.35
CA PRO A 42 -0.74 9.90 8.61
C PRO A 42 -1.69 8.85 9.19
N ASN A 43 -2.44 8.15 8.32
CA ASN A 43 -3.35 7.09 8.74
C ASN A 43 -2.60 5.87 9.25
N LEU A 44 -1.50 5.51 8.59
CA LEU A 44 -0.64 4.42 9.01
C LEU A 44 0.00 4.72 10.37
N ASP A 45 0.49 5.94 10.58
CA ASP A 45 1.07 6.36 11.87
C ASP A 45 0.06 6.25 13.01
N ARG A 46 -1.17 6.74 12.79
CA ARG A 46 -2.25 6.62 13.77
C ARG A 46 -2.52 5.16 14.16
N VAL A 47 -2.61 4.26 13.18
CA VAL A 47 -2.84 2.82 13.44
C VAL A 47 -1.68 2.22 14.22
N ILE A 48 -0.44 2.58 13.88
CA ILE A 48 0.75 2.11 14.60
C ILE A 48 0.73 2.60 16.06
N GLU A 49 0.35 3.85 16.30
CA GLU A 49 0.20 4.39 17.66
C GLU A 49 -0.89 3.65 18.44
N GLU A 50 -2.06 3.42 17.84
CA GLU A 50 -3.17 2.64 18.43
C GLU A 50 -2.75 1.20 18.78
N MET A 51 -1.93 0.56 17.93
CA MET A 51 -1.39 -0.77 18.20
C MET A 51 -0.35 -0.79 19.34
N LYS A 52 0.36 0.32 19.57
CA LYS A 52 1.36 0.45 20.64
C LYS A 52 0.74 0.76 21.99
N LEU A 53 -0.45 1.34 22.03
CA LEU A 53 -1.18 1.57 23.28
C LEU A 53 -1.50 0.21 23.92
N PRO A 54 -1.30 0.05 25.24
CA PRO A 54 -1.80 -1.13 25.93
C PRO A 54 -3.31 -1.19 25.66
N LYS A 55 -3.78 -2.28 25.06
CA LYS A 55 -5.21 -2.57 24.99
C LYS A 55 -5.67 -2.76 26.43
N GLY A 56 -6.09 -1.65 27.05
CA GLY A 56 -6.56 -1.62 28.43
C GLY A 56 -7.63 -2.69 28.58
N GLU A 57 -7.44 -3.49 29.63
CA GLU A 57 -8.40 -4.47 30.13
C GLU A 57 -9.80 -3.85 30.13
N ARG A 58 -10.69 -4.47 29.36
CA ARG A 58 -12.11 -4.52 29.69
C ARG A 58 -12.42 -5.94 30.10
#